data_AF-A0A933LGW5-F1
#
_entry.id   AF-A0A933LGW5-F1
#
_cell.length_a   1.000
_cell.length_b   1.000
_cell.length_c   1.000
_cell.angle_alpha   90.00
_cell.angle_beta   90.00
_cell.angle_gamma   90.00
#
_symmetry.space_group_name_H-M   'P 1'
#
loop_
_entity.id
_entity.type
_entity.pdbx_description
1 polymer ?
#
loop_
_entity_poly.entity_id
_entity_poly.type
_entity_poly.pdbx_seq_one_letter_code
_entity_poly.pdbx_strand_id
1 'polypeptide(L)'
;MKTRIGILSVLVVSVAFVPVMADYYAGTAKVTRETGYYDPGAGYGGGEFTLSASILQVDAYAAANKGVGVPPLSNNSFQTFCVETDEGITIGNTYDVIVSTTSVATPFVEGSGSHAVLGGAETNLGDDLDPMTAYLYTQFAYGSLSNYDYTPGAARIADAKALQLTIWYIEDEIASLAGGPAQAQAWYDEALEATTLGDDGVITWSGIGQVRVLNIYTMDGVKQYKQDYLYIPTPGAILLGLIGLGLVGWVKRRFA
;
A
#
# COMPACT_ATOMS: atom_id res chain seq x y z
N MET A 1 63.99 -8.62 25.69
CA MET A 1 63.33 -8.42 24.38
C MET A 1 61.91 -8.94 24.51
N LYS A 2 60.89 -8.06 24.53
CA LYS A 2 59.49 -8.42 24.79
C LYS A 2 58.75 -8.62 23.47
N THR A 3 58.29 -9.84 23.21
CA THR A 3 57.50 -10.21 22.03
C THR A 3 56.04 -9.80 22.26
N ARG A 4 55.49 -8.94 21.39
CA ARG A 4 54.06 -8.58 21.40
C ARG A 4 53.33 -9.51 20.43
N ILE A 5 52.35 -10.24 20.94
CA ILE A 5 51.40 -11.05 20.17
C ILE A 5 50.26 -10.09 19.78
N GLY A 6 50.10 -9.84 18.48
CA GLY A 6 48.96 -9.11 17.93
C GLY A 6 47.75 -10.02 17.80
N ILE A 7 46.66 -9.72 18.48
CA ILE A 7 45.37 -10.39 18.31
C ILE A 7 44.67 -9.71 17.13
N LEU A 8 44.47 -10.48 16.06
CA LEU A 8 43.68 -10.10 14.89
C LEU A 8 42.20 -10.33 15.23
N SER A 9 41.46 -9.26 15.50
CA SER A 9 40.01 -9.34 15.71
C SER A 9 39.30 -9.54 14.37
N VAL A 10 38.76 -10.73 14.14
CA VAL A 10 37.86 -11.01 13.02
C VAL A 10 36.49 -10.42 13.35
N LEU A 11 36.11 -9.37 12.64
CA LEU A 11 34.77 -8.80 12.69
C LEU A 11 33.82 -9.74 11.93
N VAL A 12 33.08 -10.57 12.65
CA VAL A 12 31.98 -11.36 12.07
C VAL A 12 30.83 -10.40 11.82
N VAL A 13 30.64 -9.98 10.58
CA VAL A 13 29.42 -9.29 10.13
C VAL A 13 28.30 -10.31 10.19
N SER A 14 27.47 -10.24 11.23
CA SER A 14 26.23 -11.00 11.31
C SER A 14 25.28 -10.48 10.25
N VAL A 15 25.08 -11.25 9.19
CA VAL A 15 23.99 -11.03 8.23
C VAL A 15 22.68 -11.20 9.00
N ALA A 16 21.98 -10.10 9.25
CA ALA A 16 20.62 -10.16 9.76
C ALA A 16 19.76 -10.80 8.68
N PHE A 17 19.34 -12.05 8.90
CA PHE A 17 18.25 -12.65 8.15
C PHE A 17 17.02 -11.77 8.39
N VAL A 18 16.60 -11.00 7.38
CA VAL A 18 15.25 -10.44 7.38
C VAL A 18 14.32 -11.63 7.19
N PRO A 19 13.48 -11.99 8.17
CA PRO A 19 12.51 -13.05 7.94
C PRO A 19 11.64 -12.62 6.77
N VAL A 20 11.46 -13.51 5.79
CA VAL A 20 10.43 -13.35 4.76
C VAL A 20 9.11 -13.21 5.52
N MET A 21 8.55 -12.00 5.53
CA MET A 21 7.24 -11.77 6.12
C MET A 21 6.25 -12.45 5.20
N ALA A 22 5.52 -13.43 5.71
CA ALA A 22 4.37 -13.98 5.02
C ALA A 22 3.24 -12.96 5.09
N ASP A 23 2.42 -12.90 4.05
CA ASP A 23 1.18 -12.13 4.06
C ASP A 23 0.37 -12.50 5.31
N TYR A 24 -0.25 -11.50 5.91
CA TYR A 24 -0.92 -11.68 7.19
C TYR A 24 -2.36 -11.21 7.14
N TYR A 25 -3.22 -11.98 7.81
CA TYR A 25 -4.61 -11.61 7.99
C TYR A 25 -4.70 -10.40 8.93
N ALA A 26 -5.25 -9.30 8.41
CA ALA A 26 -5.42 -8.04 9.11
C ALA A 26 -6.88 -7.81 9.51
N GLY A 27 -7.62 -8.89 9.83
CA GLY A 27 -9.00 -8.77 10.29
C GLY A 27 -9.95 -8.36 9.17
N THR A 28 -10.94 -7.55 9.52
CA THR A 28 -11.95 -7.07 8.59
C THR A 28 -11.91 -5.57 8.42
N ALA A 29 -12.30 -5.11 7.23
CA ALA A 29 -12.46 -3.71 6.90
C ALA A 29 -13.82 -3.43 6.27
N LYS A 30 -14.36 -2.26 6.55
CA LYS A 30 -15.53 -1.73 5.85
C LYS A 30 -15.07 -0.74 4.79
N VAL A 31 -15.60 -0.89 3.58
CA VAL A 31 -15.30 0.00 2.45
C VAL A 31 -16.48 0.93 2.21
N THR A 32 -16.25 2.23 2.29
CA THR A 32 -17.23 3.29 2.00
C THR A 32 -16.68 4.29 1.00
N ARG A 33 -17.53 5.24 0.62
CA ARG A 33 -17.17 6.38 -0.22
C ARG A 33 -17.81 7.63 0.38
N GLU A 34 -17.04 8.71 0.49
CA GLU A 34 -17.43 9.90 1.24
C GLU A 34 -17.66 11.09 0.30
N THR A 35 -18.74 11.84 0.51
CA THR A 35 -19.10 12.96 -0.36
C THR A 35 -17.96 13.97 -0.45
N GLY A 36 -17.58 14.36 -1.67
CA GLY A 36 -16.46 15.28 -1.92
C GLY A 36 -15.10 14.61 -2.13
N TYR A 37 -15.03 13.28 -2.04
CA TYR A 37 -13.82 12.49 -2.29
C TYR A 37 -13.89 11.66 -3.58
N TYR A 38 -15.10 11.33 -4.04
CA TYR A 38 -15.33 10.53 -5.24
C TYR A 38 -16.45 11.14 -6.11
N ASP A 39 -16.46 10.76 -7.39
CA ASP A 39 -17.55 11.08 -8.32
C ASP A 39 -18.65 10.00 -8.25
N PRO A 40 -19.85 10.31 -7.72
CA PRO A 40 -20.96 9.36 -7.67
C PRO A 40 -21.69 9.18 -9.02
N GLY A 41 -21.45 10.06 -10.00
CA GLY A 41 -22.22 10.13 -11.24
C GLY A 41 -21.54 9.45 -12.44
N ALA A 42 -20.23 9.24 -12.39
CA ALA A 42 -19.53 8.50 -13.42
C ALA A 42 -19.54 7.01 -13.07
N GLY A 43 -20.09 6.16 -13.94
CA GLY A 43 -19.95 4.69 -13.89
C GLY A 43 -18.51 4.20 -14.09
N TYR A 44 -17.54 4.97 -13.63
CA TYR A 44 -16.09 4.89 -13.79
C TYR A 44 -15.45 3.86 -12.84
N GLY A 45 -16.17 3.38 -11.82
CA GLY A 45 -15.70 2.30 -10.93
C GLY A 45 -14.63 2.69 -9.90
N GLY A 46 -13.73 3.64 -10.21
CA GLY A 46 -12.61 4.03 -9.35
C GLY A 46 -12.72 5.41 -8.66
N GLY A 47 -11.61 5.92 -8.12
CA GLY A 47 -11.52 7.17 -7.33
C GLY A 47 -11.14 6.90 -5.87
N GLU A 48 -11.28 7.88 -4.97
CA GLU A 48 -10.98 7.65 -3.55
C GLU A 48 -12.04 6.76 -2.88
N PHE A 49 -11.57 5.76 -2.15
CA PHE A 49 -12.34 4.93 -1.25
C PHE A 49 -11.92 5.19 0.18
N THR A 50 -12.88 5.11 1.09
CA THR A 50 -12.63 5.18 2.53
C THR A 50 -12.66 3.77 3.10
N LEU A 51 -11.50 3.29 3.53
CA LEU A 51 -11.36 1.98 4.16
C LEU A 51 -11.27 2.18 5.67
N SER A 52 -12.10 1.48 6.44
CA SER A 52 -12.15 1.56 7.90
C SER A 52 -11.91 0.19 8.52
N ALA A 53 -10.82 0.05 9.25
CA ALA A 53 -10.48 -1.18 9.98
C ALA A 53 -9.89 -0.86 11.35
N SER A 54 -10.38 -1.51 12.40
CA SER A 54 -9.91 -1.23 13.77
C SER A 54 -8.46 -1.64 14.01
N ILE A 55 -7.94 -2.59 13.24
CA ILE A 55 -6.58 -3.14 13.41
C ILE A 55 -5.54 -2.52 12.48
N LEU A 56 -5.96 -1.83 11.41
CA LEU A 56 -5.05 -1.09 10.54
C LEU A 56 -4.70 0.24 11.19
N GLN A 57 -3.41 0.49 11.37
CA GLN A 57 -2.91 1.72 11.96
C GLN A 57 -2.67 2.76 10.88
N VAL A 58 -3.16 3.98 11.09
CA VAL A 58 -3.15 5.07 10.09
C VAL A 58 -2.41 6.32 10.58
N ASP A 59 -1.59 6.20 11.63
CA ASP A 59 -0.94 7.35 12.26
C ASP A 59 -0.04 8.15 11.30
N ALA A 60 0.57 7.45 10.33
CA ALA A 60 1.44 8.05 9.32
C ALA A 60 0.67 8.87 8.26
N TYR A 61 -0.63 8.65 8.09
CA TYR A 61 -1.43 9.38 7.10
C TYR A 61 -1.62 10.84 7.53
N ALA A 62 -1.64 11.73 6.54
CA ALA A 62 -2.02 13.13 6.74
C ALA A 62 -3.46 13.24 7.23
N ALA A 63 -3.76 14.32 7.97
CA ALA A 63 -5.09 14.57 8.53
C ALA A 63 -6.19 14.62 7.46
N ALA A 64 -5.88 15.04 6.23
CA ALA A 64 -6.84 15.08 5.14
C ALA A 64 -7.22 13.70 4.56
N ASN A 65 -6.43 12.66 4.88
CA ASN A 65 -6.55 11.32 4.30
C ASN A 65 -6.79 10.23 5.36
N LYS A 66 -6.96 10.59 6.63
CA LYS A 66 -7.37 9.69 7.70
C LYS A 66 -8.51 10.30 8.49
N GLY A 67 -9.22 9.49 9.29
CA GLY A 67 -10.26 10.06 10.14
C GLY A 67 -11.54 10.44 9.38
N VAL A 68 -11.69 10.00 8.13
CA VAL A 68 -12.77 10.42 7.22
C VAL A 68 -14.01 9.54 7.40
N GLY A 69 -15.19 10.14 7.32
CA GLY A 69 -16.49 9.45 7.41
C GLY A 69 -17.18 9.63 8.77
N VAL A 70 -18.23 8.84 8.99
CA VAL A 70 -19.07 8.95 10.20
C VAL A 70 -18.58 7.99 11.30
N PRO A 71 -18.41 8.45 12.56
CA PRO A 71 -18.10 7.57 13.67
C PRO A 71 -19.11 6.41 13.82
N PRO A 72 -18.68 5.23 14.29
CA PRO A 72 -17.34 4.91 14.81
C PRO A 72 -16.31 4.55 13.72
N LEU A 73 -16.72 4.49 12.44
CA LEU A 73 -15.89 4.03 11.32
C LEU A 73 -14.73 4.98 11.02
N SER A 74 -14.87 6.27 11.33
CA SER A 74 -13.84 7.25 11.01
C SER A 74 -12.57 7.13 11.85
N ASN A 75 -12.60 6.59 13.07
CA ASN A 75 -11.44 6.71 13.99
C ASN A 75 -10.16 6.03 13.46
N ASN A 76 -10.28 4.95 12.67
CA ASN A 76 -9.18 4.28 11.97
C ASN A 76 -9.53 4.10 10.49
N SER A 77 -10.11 5.13 9.87
CA SER A 77 -10.29 5.15 8.43
C SER A 77 -9.16 5.88 7.72
N PHE A 78 -8.96 5.53 6.45
CA PHE A 78 -8.03 6.21 5.55
C PHE A 78 -8.54 6.18 4.11
N GLN A 79 -8.01 7.10 3.29
CA GLN A 79 -8.29 7.16 1.86
C GLN A 79 -7.34 6.25 1.08
N THR A 80 -7.89 5.57 0.10
CA THR A 80 -7.17 4.61 -0.76
C THR A 80 -7.79 4.54 -2.15
N PHE A 81 -7.12 3.82 -3.05
CA PHE A 81 -7.48 3.65 -4.45
C PHE A 81 -7.50 2.18 -4.82
N CYS A 82 -8.30 1.86 -5.84
CA CYS A 82 -8.29 0.55 -6.47
C CYS A 82 -6.92 0.27 -7.10
N VAL A 83 -6.42 -0.95 -6.96
CA VAL A 83 -5.27 -1.43 -7.74
C VAL A 83 -5.72 -1.89 -9.12
N GLU A 84 -6.76 -2.73 -9.20
CA GLU A 84 -7.28 -3.27 -10.47
C GLU A 84 -8.57 -2.57 -10.96
N THR A 85 -8.96 -2.74 -12.24
CA THR A 85 -10.22 -2.21 -12.80
C THR A 85 -11.40 -3.18 -12.71
N ASP A 86 -11.14 -4.48 -12.75
CA ASP A 86 -12.14 -5.51 -13.02
C ASP A 86 -12.70 -6.17 -11.75
N GLU A 87 -12.24 -5.70 -10.59
CA GLU A 87 -12.69 -6.20 -9.30
C GLU A 87 -13.75 -5.28 -8.66
N GLY A 88 -14.90 -5.88 -8.31
CA GLY A 88 -16.03 -5.13 -7.76
C GLY A 88 -16.15 -5.25 -6.25
N ILE A 89 -16.61 -4.17 -5.61
CA ILE A 89 -17.04 -4.18 -4.22
C ILE A 89 -18.46 -3.64 -4.05
N THR A 90 -19.13 -4.04 -2.97
CA THR A 90 -20.41 -3.46 -2.58
C THR A 90 -20.15 -2.45 -1.47
N ILE A 91 -20.36 -1.17 -1.78
CA ILE A 91 -20.15 -0.07 -0.83
C ILE A 91 -20.99 -0.29 0.44
N GLY A 92 -20.35 -0.15 1.60
CA GLY A 92 -20.97 -0.35 2.90
C GLY A 92 -20.85 -1.76 3.47
N ASN A 93 -20.39 -2.75 2.68
CA ASN A 93 -20.12 -4.09 3.17
C ASN A 93 -18.78 -4.17 3.93
N THR A 94 -18.66 -5.22 4.74
CA THR A 94 -17.43 -5.57 5.46
C THR A 94 -16.79 -6.78 4.80
N TYR A 95 -15.46 -6.76 4.70
CA TYR A 95 -14.66 -7.74 3.99
C TYR A 95 -13.49 -8.20 4.86
N ASP A 96 -13.01 -9.42 4.60
CA ASP A 96 -11.76 -9.92 5.14
C ASP A 96 -10.59 -9.25 4.42
N VAL A 97 -9.53 -8.93 5.17
CA VAL A 97 -8.34 -8.23 4.66
C VAL A 97 -7.10 -9.06 4.92
N ILE A 98 -6.30 -9.25 3.88
CA ILE A 98 -4.93 -9.74 3.98
C ILE A 98 -4.00 -8.60 3.56
N VAL A 99 -2.99 -8.31 4.37
CA VAL A 99 -1.93 -7.37 3.98
C VAL A 99 -0.88 -8.18 3.25
N SER A 100 -0.73 -7.92 1.97
CA SER A 100 0.35 -8.50 1.17
C SER A 100 1.69 -7.94 1.63
N THR A 101 2.68 -8.79 1.83
CA THR A 101 4.07 -8.44 2.21
C THR A 101 5.11 -9.20 1.40
N THR A 102 4.63 -9.97 0.44
CA THR A 102 5.43 -10.82 -0.43
C THR A 102 5.38 -10.33 -1.86
N SER A 103 6.50 -10.50 -2.57
CA SER A 103 6.56 -10.36 -4.02
C SER A 103 6.26 -11.71 -4.65
N VAL A 104 5.60 -11.69 -5.81
CA VAL A 104 5.23 -12.86 -6.60
C VAL A 104 5.85 -12.76 -7.99
N ALA A 105 6.56 -13.80 -8.39
CA ALA A 105 6.71 -14.11 -9.81
C ALA A 105 5.94 -15.39 -10.04
N THR A 106 4.87 -15.25 -10.80
CA THR A 106 3.82 -16.24 -10.94
C THR A 106 4.40 -17.65 -11.20
N PRO A 107 4.04 -18.68 -10.40
CA PRO A 107 3.10 -18.72 -9.26
C PRO A 107 3.76 -18.72 -7.87
N PHE A 108 5.01 -18.28 -7.72
CA PHE A 108 5.78 -18.43 -6.48
C PHE A 108 6.06 -17.10 -5.79
N VAL A 109 6.03 -17.13 -4.45
CA VAL A 109 6.56 -16.05 -3.63
C VAL A 109 8.07 -15.99 -3.82
N GLU A 110 8.58 -14.88 -4.33
CA GLU A 110 10.01 -14.69 -4.60
C GLU A 110 10.75 -13.98 -3.48
N GLY A 111 10.03 -13.25 -2.63
CA GLY A 111 10.66 -12.54 -1.53
C GLY A 111 9.74 -11.53 -0.88
N SER A 112 10.35 -10.49 -0.32
CA SER A 112 9.62 -9.36 0.26
C SER A 112 9.13 -8.43 -0.84
N GLY A 113 7.89 -8.00 -0.74
CA GLY A 113 7.25 -7.13 -1.73
C GLY A 113 5.82 -6.84 -1.32
N SER A 114 4.97 -6.67 -2.32
CA SER A 114 3.53 -6.62 -2.17
C SER A 114 2.90 -6.85 -3.53
N HIS A 115 1.79 -7.55 -3.58
CA HIS A 115 1.14 -7.95 -4.84
C HIS A 115 -0.38 -7.86 -4.76
N ALA A 116 -1.02 -7.63 -5.90
CA ALA A 116 -2.45 -7.86 -6.09
C ALA A 116 -2.70 -9.35 -6.39
N VAL A 117 -3.92 -9.85 -6.12
CA VAL A 117 -4.18 -11.29 -6.27
C VAL A 117 -4.49 -11.70 -7.71
N LEU A 118 -5.20 -10.86 -8.46
CA LEU A 118 -5.64 -11.13 -9.84
C LEU A 118 -5.12 -10.06 -10.80
N GLY A 119 -3.86 -9.70 -10.61
CA GLY A 119 -3.13 -8.68 -11.37
C GLY A 119 -3.25 -8.71 -12.88
N GLY A 120 -3.13 -7.52 -13.46
CA GLY A 120 -3.17 -7.23 -14.89
C GLY A 120 -4.52 -7.52 -15.52
N ALA A 121 -5.04 -6.56 -16.31
CA ALA A 121 -6.32 -6.65 -17.02
C ALA A 121 -6.53 -7.93 -17.86
N GLU A 122 -5.48 -8.71 -18.16
CA GLU A 122 -5.53 -9.86 -19.07
C GLU A 122 -4.90 -11.16 -18.54
N THR A 123 -4.39 -11.19 -17.31
CA THR A 123 -3.60 -12.36 -16.85
C THR A 123 -4.26 -13.20 -15.75
N ASN A 124 -5.16 -12.65 -14.93
CA ASN A 124 -5.72 -13.34 -13.75
C ASN A 124 -4.62 -13.94 -12.86
N LEU A 125 -3.44 -13.32 -12.84
CA LEU A 125 -2.29 -13.79 -12.10
C LEU A 125 -1.78 -12.63 -11.27
N GLY A 126 -1.53 -12.87 -9.99
CA GLY A 126 -1.00 -11.83 -9.11
C GLY A 126 0.29 -11.21 -9.65
N ASP A 127 0.37 -9.89 -9.55
CA ASP A 127 1.46 -9.05 -10.00
C ASP A 127 1.97 -8.17 -8.86
N ASP A 128 3.26 -7.86 -8.92
CA ASP A 128 3.91 -7.03 -7.91
C ASP A 128 3.56 -5.56 -8.10
N LEU A 129 3.27 -4.89 -6.99
CA LEU A 129 3.01 -3.45 -6.96
C LEU A 129 4.19 -2.67 -7.55
N ASP A 130 3.90 -1.80 -8.51
CA ASP A 130 4.94 -1.00 -9.16
C ASP A 130 5.51 0.09 -8.23
N PRO A 131 6.85 0.30 -8.20
CA PRO A 131 7.48 1.39 -7.47
C PRO A 131 6.91 2.80 -7.76
N MET A 132 6.45 3.06 -8.98
CA MET A 132 5.83 4.33 -9.39
C MET A 132 4.49 4.55 -8.67
N THR A 133 3.63 3.52 -8.61
CA THR A 133 2.39 3.57 -7.82
C THR A 133 2.69 3.76 -6.34
N ALA A 134 3.68 3.03 -5.82
CA ALA A 134 4.09 3.16 -4.43
C ALA A 134 4.60 4.57 -4.08
N TYR A 135 5.34 5.21 -4.99
CA TYR A 135 5.77 6.61 -4.87
C TYR A 135 4.55 7.53 -4.78
N LEU A 136 3.64 7.49 -5.76
CA LEU A 136 2.47 8.37 -5.82
C LEU A 136 1.56 8.18 -4.60
N TYR A 137 1.30 6.93 -4.20
CA TYR A 137 0.46 6.65 -3.04
C TYR A 137 1.12 7.11 -1.74
N THR A 138 2.44 7.04 -1.62
CA THR A 138 3.17 7.58 -0.47
C THR A 138 2.99 9.10 -0.38
N GLN A 139 3.19 9.82 -1.49
CA GLN A 139 2.98 11.27 -1.51
C GLN A 139 1.51 11.62 -1.21
N PHE A 140 0.57 10.88 -1.81
CA PHE A 140 -0.86 11.07 -1.55
C PHE A 140 -1.17 10.89 -0.06
N ALA A 141 -0.84 9.73 0.51
CA ALA A 141 -1.17 9.36 1.88
C ALA A 141 -0.61 10.36 2.90
N TYR A 142 0.60 10.89 2.66
CA TYR A 142 1.26 11.87 3.51
C TYR A 142 0.86 13.32 3.25
N GLY A 143 -0.05 13.58 2.32
CA GLY A 143 -0.55 14.92 2.06
C GLY A 143 0.45 15.81 1.29
N SER A 144 1.36 15.20 0.53
CA SER A 144 2.46 15.87 -0.17
C SER A 144 2.45 15.65 -1.69
N LEU A 145 1.45 14.97 -2.25
CA LEU A 145 1.35 14.79 -3.71
C LEU A 145 1.12 16.16 -4.37
N SER A 146 2.04 16.50 -5.27
CA SER A 146 2.03 17.80 -5.95
C SER A 146 0.72 17.99 -6.72
N ASN A 147 0.14 19.18 -6.63
CA ASN A 147 -1.12 19.55 -7.31
C ASN A 147 -2.36 18.72 -6.95
N TYR A 148 -2.33 17.93 -5.87
CA TYR A 148 -3.54 17.27 -5.35
C TYR A 148 -4.32 18.20 -4.40
N ASP A 149 -5.60 18.43 -4.66
CA ASP A 149 -6.48 19.13 -3.73
C ASP A 149 -6.94 18.19 -2.60
N TYR A 150 -6.40 18.40 -1.41
CA TYR A 150 -6.76 17.66 -0.21
C TYR A 150 -8.05 18.18 0.46
N THR A 151 -8.70 19.19 -0.08
CA THR A 151 -9.95 19.76 0.44
C THR A 151 -11.14 19.02 -0.19
N PRO A 152 -12.07 18.46 0.60
CA PRO A 152 -13.25 17.78 0.05
C PRO A 152 -14.05 18.70 -0.88
N GLY A 153 -14.28 18.27 -2.12
CA GLY A 153 -14.92 19.10 -3.13
C GLY A 153 -14.68 18.64 -4.57
N ALA A 154 -15.16 19.43 -5.53
CA ALA A 154 -15.09 19.09 -6.94
C ALA A 154 -13.66 18.93 -7.48
N ALA A 155 -12.71 19.73 -6.98
CA ALA A 155 -11.30 19.62 -7.35
C ALA A 155 -10.68 18.31 -6.86
N ARG A 156 -10.84 17.98 -5.57
CA ARG A 156 -10.43 16.67 -5.02
C ARG A 156 -11.02 15.48 -5.78
N ILE A 157 -12.29 15.56 -6.18
CA ILE A 157 -12.93 14.52 -7.00
C ILE A 157 -12.23 14.37 -8.36
N ALA A 158 -11.91 15.48 -9.02
CA ALA A 158 -11.20 15.46 -10.30
C ALA A 158 -9.78 14.90 -10.16
N ASP A 159 -9.10 15.26 -9.08
CA ASP A 159 -7.75 14.80 -8.73
C ASP A 159 -7.76 13.31 -8.38
N ALA A 160 -8.71 12.85 -7.57
CA ALA A 160 -8.93 11.43 -7.25
C ALA A 160 -9.13 10.59 -8.51
N LYS A 161 -9.89 11.11 -9.49
CA LYS A 161 -10.08 10.44 -10.78
C LYS A 161 -8.78 10.39 -11.58
N ALA A 162 -8.04 11.48 -11.65
CA ALA A 162 -6.76 11.53 -12.35
C ALA A 162 -5.73 10.58 -11.72
N LEU A 163 -5.66 10.52 -10.39
CA LEU A 163 -4.75 9.63 -9.67
C LEU A 163 -5.13 8.16 -9.87
N GLN A 164 -6.43 7.83 -9.81
CA GLN A 164 -6.89 6.48 -10.12
C GLN A 164 -6.50 6.02 -11.54
N LEU A 165 -6.67 6.87 -12.55
CA LEU A 165 -6.25 6.56 -13.92
C LEU A 165 -4.74 6.36 -14.01
N THR A 166 -3.97 7.14 -13.26
CA THR A 166 -2.50 7.03 -13.24
C THR A 166 -2.07 5.69 -12.65
N ILE A 167 -2.68 5.29 -11.51
CA ILE A 167 -2.43 4.00 -10.87
C ILE A 167 -2.75 2.87 -11.85
N TRP A 168 -3.94 2.88 -12.45
CA TRP A 168 -4.33 1.86 -13.42
C TRP A 168 -3.43 1.81 -14.66
N TYR A 169 -2.90 2.95 -15.10
CA TYR A 169 -1.96 2.94 -16.22
C TYR A 169 -0.59 2.37 -15.84
N ILE A 170 -0.12 2.62 -14.62
CA ILE A 170 1.15 2.11 -14.11
C ILE A 170 1.07 0.60 -13.86
N GLU A 171 -0.04 0.13 -13.29
CA GLU A 171 -0.29 -1.30 -13.01
C GLU A 171 -0.82 -2.06 -14.24
N ASP A 172 -0.66 -1.52 -15.46
CA ASP A 172 -1.08 -2.15 -16.73
C ASP A 172 -2.59 -2.55 -16.82
N GLU A 173 -3.45 -1.91 -16.03
CA GLU A 173 -4.90 -2.11 -16.01
C GLU A 173 -5.64 -1.37 -17.14
N ILE A 174 -5.03 -0.31 -17.66
CA ILE A 174 -5.51 0.40 -18.85
C ILE A 174 -4.39 0.65 -19.85
N ALA A 175 -4.71 0.55 -21.14
CA ALA A 175 -3.69 0.69 -22.19
C ALA A 175 -3.23 2.14 -22.45
N SER A 176 -3.96 3.15 -21.96
CA SER A 176 -3.64 4.55 -22.27
C SER A 176 -4.28 5.56 -21.32
N LEU A 177 -3.53 6.65 -21.04
CA LEU A 177 -4.04 7.88 -20.42
C LEU A 177 -4.68 8.86 -21.43
N ALA A 178 -4.65 8.55 -22.73
CA ALA A 178 -5.16 9.45 -23.77
C ALA A 178 -6.67 9.74 -23.59
N GLY A 179 -7.03 11.02 -23.57
CA GLY A 179 -8.41 11.46 -23.31
C GLY A 179 -8.79 11.52 -21.83
N GLY A 180 -7.88 11.15 -20.92
CA GLY A 180 -7.99 11.39 -19.49
C GLY A 180 -7.65 12.83 -19.08
N PRO A 181 -7.76 13.17 -17.78
CA PRO A 181 -7.30 14.46 -17.25
C PRO A 181 -5.80 14.64 -17.48
N ALA A 182 -5.36 15.84 -17.88
CA ALA A 182 -3.94 16.15 -18.09
C ALA A 182 -3.09 15.89 -16.84
N GLN A 183 -3.68 16.03 -15.65
CA GLN A 183 -3.02 15.76 -14.37
C GLN A 183 -2.58 14.29 -14.22
N ALA A 184 -3.28 13.34 -14.85
CA ALA A 184 -2.89 11.93 -14.79
C ALA A 184 -1.54 11.69 -15.50
N GLN A 185 -1.35 12.30 -16.68
CA GLN A 185 -0.07 12.24 -17.37
C GLN A 185 1.04 12.91 -16.55
N ALA A 186 0.75 14.06 -15.93
CA ALA A 186 1.73 14.77 -15.11
C ALA A 186 2.21 13.95 -13.91
N TRP A 187 1.31 13.21 -13.24
CA TRP A 187 1.70 12.33 -12.13
C TRP A 187 2.41 11.06 -12.60
N TYR A 188 2.07 10.52 -13.78
CA TYR A 188 2.87 9.45 -14.39
C TYR A 188 4.31 9.92 -14.64
N ASP A 189 4.48 11.08 -15.27
CA ASP A 189 5.80 11.64 -15.56
C ASP A 189 6.58 11.92 -14.26
N GLU A 190 5.93 12.47 -13.22
CA GLU A 190 6.53 12.69 -11.89
C GLU A 190 7.02 11.37 -11.26
N ALA A 191 6.20 10.31 -11.31
CA ALA A 191 6.57 9.02 -10.75
C ALA A 191 7.69 8.35 -11.55
N LEU A 192 7.69 8.51 -12.88
CA LEU A 192 8.72 7.97 -13.76
C LEU A 192 10.06 8.64 -13.47
N GLU A 193 10.08 9.97 -13.32
CA GLU A 193 11.28 10.72 -12.94
C GLU A 193 11.78 10.29 -11.55
N ALA A 194 10.88 10.05 -10.59
CA ALA A 194 11.27 9.64 -9.25
C ALA A 194 11.93 8.25 -9.19
N THR A 195 11.50 7.33 -10.06
CA THR A 195 11.88 5.91 -10.03
C THR A 195 12.95 5.51 -11.03
N THR A 196 13.22 6.36 -12.01
CA THR A 196 14.28 6.13 -13.00
C THR A 196 15.55 6.90 -12.64
N LEU A 197 16.66 6.53 -13.27
CA LEU A 197 17.94 7.22 -13.08
C LEU A 197 17.85 8.59 -13.76
N GLY A 198 17.82 9.66 -12.95
CA GLY A 198 17.81 11.03 -13.45
C GLY A 198 19.12 11.41 -14.16
N ASP A 199 19.11 12.57 -14.84
CA ASP A 199 20.28 13.12 -15.55
C ASP A 199 21.47 13.43 -14.61
N ASP A 200 21.19 13.63 -13.31
CA ASP A 200 22.18 13.79 -12.25
C ASP A 200 22.75 12.46 -11.74
N GLY A 201 22.27 11.32 -12.27
CA GLY A 201 22.66 9.98 -11.88
C GLY A 201 22.06 9.53 -10.55
N VAL A 202 20.97 10.16 -10.08
CA VAL A 202 20.31 9.84 -8.81
C VAL A 202 18.94 9.22 -9.07
N ILE A 203 18.65 8.12 -8.37
CA ILE A 203 17.29 7.58 -8.22
C ILE A 203 16.77 8.10 -6.88
N THR A 204 15.64 8.81 -6.88
CA THR A 204 15.09 9.42 -5.66
C THR A 204 14.13 8.49 -4.92
N TRP A 205 13.57 7.50 -5.62
CA TRP A 205 12.69 6.48 -5.07
C TRP A 205 13.02 5.08 -5.61
N SER A 206 13.14 4.09 -4.73
CA SER A 206 13.43 2.71 -5.12
C SER A 206 12.53 1.72 -4.37
N GLY A 207 11.98 0.75 -5.10
CA GLY A 207 11.07 -0.27 -4.56
C GLY A 207 9.74 0.33 -4.11
N ILE A 208 8.99 -0.41 -3.28
CA ILE A 208 7.64 -0.02 -2.84
C ILE A 208 7.60 0.74 -1.51
N GLY A 209 8.77 0.92 -0.86
CA GLY A 209 8.86 1.48 0.48
C GLY A 209 7.95 0.75 1.48
N GLN A 210 7.07 1.51 2.14
CA GLN A 210 6.09 0.97 3.09
C GLN A 210 4.74 0.67 2.45
N VAL A 211 4.52 0.99 1.17
CA VAL A 211 3.22 0.73 0.55
C VAL A 211 3.00 -0.78 0.45
N ARG A 212 1.79 -1.22 0.78
CA ARG A 212 1.29 -2.59 0.67
C ARG A 212 -0.06 -2.58 -0.03
N VAL A 213 -0.36 -3.69 -0.68
CA VAL A 213 -1.66 -4.03 -1.23
C VAL A 213 -2.44 -4.77 -0.15
N LEU A 214 -3.69 -4.36 0.03
CA LEU A 214 -4.69 -5.03 0.84
C LEU A 214 -5.48 -5.94 -0.07
N ASN A 215 -5.29 -7.24 0.07
CA ASN A 215 -6.08 -8.21 -0.66
C ASN A 215 -7.43 -8.40 0.03
N ILE A 216 -8.53 -8.12 -0.68
CA ILE A 216 -9.87 -8.09 -0.10
C ILE A 216 -10.67 -9.34 -0.46
N TYR A 217 -11.38 -9.89 0.54
CA TYR A 217 -12.17 -11.11 0.37
C TYR A 217 -13.56 -11.02 0.98
N THR A 218 -14.52 -11.75 0.40
CA THR A 218 -15.83 -11.96 1.04
C THR A 218 -15.70 -12.71 2.37
N MET A 219 -16.54 -12.33 3.34
CA MET A 219 -16.61 -12.97 4.66
C MET A 219 -17.50 -14.22 4.72
N ASP A 220 -18.12 -14.63 3.61
CA ASP A 220 -19.20 -15.63 3.56
C ASP A 220 -18.72 -17.10 3.56
N GLY A 221 -17.49 -17.34 4.03
CA GLY A 221 -16.91 -18.68 4.16
C GLY A 221 -16.41 -19.30 2.85
N VAL A 222 -16.71 -18.70 1.70
CA VAL A 222 -16.08 -18.98 0.41
C VAL A 222 -15.30 -17.72 0.03
N LYS A 223 -13.99 -17.72 0.25
CA LYS A 223 -13.15 -16.56 -0.09
C LYS A 223 -13.24 -16.27 -1.60
N GLN A 224 -13.95 -15.21 -1.95
CA GLN A 224 -13.94 -14.65 -3.30
C GLN A 224 -13.12 -13.37 -3.30
N TYR A 225 -12.24 -13.23 -4.29
CA TYR A 225 -11.48 -12.02 -4.53
C TYR A 225 -12.42 -10.83 -4.80
N LYS A 226 -12.01 -9.68 -4.28
CA LYS A 226 -12.69 -8.40 -4.35
C LYS A 226 -11.61 -7.33 -4.40
N GLN A 227 -12.01 -6.17 -4.89
CA GLN A 227 -11.13 -5.03 -5.14
C GLN A 227 -9.98 -4.89 -4.13
N ASP A 228 -8.76 -5.02 -4.64
CA ASP A 228 -7.55 -4.76 -3.89
C ASP A 228 -7.29 -3.24 -3.74
N TYR A 229 -6.74 -2.84 -2.59
CA TYR A 229 -6.52 -1.44 -2.22
C TYR A 229 -5.11 -1.17 -1.70
N LEU A 230 -4.63 0.06 -1.80
CA LEU A 230 -3.32 0.47 -1.28
C LEU A 230 -3.37 0.82 0.22
N TYR A 231 -2.28 0.57 0.95
CA TYR A 231 -2.14 0.85 2.38
C TYR A 231 -0.68 1.14 2.78
N ILE A 232 -0.46 2.02 3.75
CA ILE A 232 0.85 2.24 4.39
C ILE A 232 0.77 1.81 5.86
N PRO A 233 1.35 0.66 6.23
CA PRO A 233 1.54 0.28 7.63
C PRO A 233 2.38 1.32 8.37
N THR A 234 2.00 1.64 9.60
CA THR A 234 2.84 2.49 10.44
C THR A 234 4.06 1.72 10.95
N PRO A 235 5.26 2.31 10.93
CA PRO A 235 6.50 1.62 11.32
C PRO A 235 6.48 1.06 12.76
N GLY A 236 5.65 1.61 13.66
CA GLY A 236 5.56 1.21 15.07
C GLY A 236 4.93 -0.16 15.31
N ALA A 237 4.03 -0.62 14.42
CA ALA A 237 3.29 -1.87 14.62
C ALA A 237 4.20 -3.10 14.61
N ILE A 238 5.17 -3.13 13.68
CA ILE A 238 6.07 -4.27 13.48
C ILE A 238 7.09 -4.35 14.63
N LEU A 239 7.65 -3.21 15.03
CA LEU A 239 8.63 -3.17 16.13
C LEU A 239 8.00 -3.57 17.47
N LEU A 240 6.78 -3.10 17.78
CA LEU A 240 6.10 -3.47 19.02
C LEU A 240 5.63 -4.92 19.02
N GLY A 241 5.18 -5.45 17.87
CA GLY A 241 4.86 -6.88 17.72
C GLY A 241 6.07 -7.77 17.98
N LEU A 242 7.23 -7.43 17.42
CA LEU A 242 8.49 -8.16 17.62
C LEU A 242 9.02 -8.06 19.06
N ILE A 243 8.92 -6.88 19.69
CA ILE A 243 9.26 -6.72 21.11
C ILE A 243 8.31 -7.53 22.00
N GLY A 244 7.01 -7.52 21.70
CA GLY A 244 6.00 -8.30 22.42
C GLY A 244 6.29 -9.80 22.39
N LEU A 245 6.58 -10.36 21.22
CA LEU A 245 6.95 -11.78 21.07
C LEU A 245 8.31 -12.12 21.70
N GLY A 246 9.29 -11.22 21.58
CA GLY A 246 10.62 -11.38 22.20
C GLY A 246 10.56 -11.40 23.73
N LEU A 247 9.75 -10.53 24.34
CA LEU A 247 9.57 -10.47 25.79
C LEU A 247 8.84 -11.71 26.33
N VAL A 248 7.81 -12.20 25.63
CA VAL A 248 7.09 -13.43 26.02
C VAL A 248 8.01 -14.65 25.99
N GLY A 249 8.85 -14.77 24.96
CA GLY A 249 9.87 -15.83 24.88
C GLY A 249 10.92 -15.75 25.99
N TRP A 250 11.36 -14.54 26.35
CA TRP A 250 12.33 -14.32 27.42
C TRP A 250 11.76 -14.65 28.81
N VAL A 251 10.53 -14.23 29.09
CA VAL A 251 9.83 -14.54 30.36
C VAL A 251 9.65 -16.05 30.51
N LYS A 252 9.18 -16.75 29.47
CA LYS A 252 9.02 -18.23 29.53
C LYS A 252 10.34 -18.97 29.79
N ARG A 253 11.48 -18.49 29.28
CA ARG A 253 12.80 -19.11 29.53
C ARG A 253 13.39 -18.80 30.90
N ARG A 254 12.92 -17.75 31.58
CA ARG A 254 13.42 -17.35 32.90
C ARG A 254 12.67 -18.02 34.05
N PHE A 255 11.45 -18.48 33.80
CA PHE A 255 10.58 -19.10 34.81
C PHE A 255 10.33 -20.61 34.56
N ALA A 256 11.04 -21.22 33.62
CA ALA A 256 11.18 -22.67 33.48
C ALA A 256 12.59 -23.08 33.93
#